data_AF-A0A954UBN3-F1
#
_entry.id   AF-A0A954UBN3-F1
#
_cell.length_a   1.000
_cell.length_b   1.000
_cell.length_c   1.000
_cell.angle_alpha   90.00
_cell.angle_beta   90.00
_cell.angle_gamma   90.00
#
_symmetry.space_group_name_H-M   'P 1'
#
loop_
_entity.id
_entity.type
_entity.pdbx_description
1 polymer ?
#
loop_
_entity_poly.entity_id
_entity_poly.type
_entity_poly.pdbx_seq_one_letter_code
_entity_poly.pdbx_strand_id
1 'polypeptide(L)'
;MWESSLKTYGLLAMSVMIAGDALAVDPLSFTQDVRPILSQHCFKCHGPDELTREGGLRLDLWESATTPADSGRIAIVPGATAESELARRIRADEDELMPPPSSNLSL
;
A
#
# COMPACT_ATOMS: atom_id res chain seq x y z
N MET A 1 -44.42 -38.88 -56.44
CA MET A 1 -44.50 -39.31 -55.03
C MET A 1 -43.09 -39.36 -54.45
N TRP A 2 -42.47 -38.19 -54.33
CA TRP A 2 -41.22 -38.00 -53.60
C TRP A 2 -41.52 -36.86 -52.62
N GLU A 3 -41.94 -37.23 -51.42
CA GLU A 3 -42.28 -36.29 -50.36
C GLU A 3 -41.10 -36.21 -49.39
N SER A 4 -40.59 -34.99 -49.28
CA SER A 4 -40.53 -34.24 -48.03
C SER A 4 -39.65 -34.78 -46.89
N SER A 5 -38.81 -33.84 -46.43
CA SER A 5 -38.38 -33.66 -45.04
C SER A 5 -36.98 -34.17 -44.71
N LEU A 6 -35.96 -33.47 -45.21
CA LEU A 6 -34.77 -33.26 -44.40
C LEU A 6 -35.01 -32.02 -43.55
N LYS A 7 -35.48 -32.26 -42.32
CA LYS A 7 -35.63 -31.25 -41.28
C LYS A 7 -34.26 -30.63 -41.04
N THR A 8 -34.18 -29.32 -41.27
CA THR A 8 -33.08 -28.45 -40.91
C THR A 8 -32.80 -28.63 -39.42
N TYR A 9 -31.74 -29.36 -39.07
CA TYR A 9 -31.20 -29.37 -37.72
C TYR A 9 -30.61 -27.98 -37.49
N GLY A 10 -31.40 -27.11 -36.87
CA GLY A 10 -30.97 -25.80 -36.44
C GLY A 10 -29.78 -25.94 -35.50
N LEU A 11 -28.59 -25.58 -35.99
CA LEU A 11 -27.41 -25.35 -35.16
C LEU A 11 -27.72 -24.16 -34.24
N LEU A 12 -28.21 -24.45 -33.03
CA LEU A 12 -28.12 -23.54 -31.91
C LEU A 12 -26.64 -23.46 -31.50
N ALA A 13 -25.91 -22.57 -32.17
CA ALA A 13 -24.59 -22.15 -31.72
C ALA A 13 -24.79 -21.35 -30.42
N MET A 14 -24.70 -22.04 -29.28
CA MET A 14 -24.68 -21.38 -27.98
C MET A 14 -23.32 -20.71 -27.83
N SER A 15 -23.26 -19.44 -28.19
CA SER A 15 -22.11 -18.57 -27.96
C SER A 15 -21.89 -18.45 -26.46
N VAL A 16 -20.90 -19.19 -25.93
CA VAL A 16 -20.37 -18.99 -24.58
C VAL A 16 -19.64 -17.64 -24.59
N MET A 17 -20.27 -16.64 -23.97
CA MET A 17 -19.62 -15.38 -23.64
C MET A 17 -18.66 -15.65 -22.48
N ILE A 18 -17.37 -15.82 -22.79
CA ILE A 18 -16.32 -15.76 -21.77
C ILE A 18 -16.26 -14.32 -21.31
N ALA A 19 -16.93 -14.01 -20.19
CA ALA A 19 -16.71 -12.77 -19.46
C ALA A 19 -15.28 -12.85 -18.91
N GLY A 20 -14.38 -12.04 -19.47
CA GLY A 20 -13.06 -11.86 -18.88
C GLY A 20 -13.23 -11.13 -17.55
N ASP A 21 -12.84 -11.77 -16.46
CA ASP A 21 -12.62 -11.07 -15.19
C ASP A 21 -11.54 -10.01 -15.43
N ALA A 22 -11.97 -8.76 -15.59
CA ALA A 22 -11.09 -7.64 -15.39
C ALA A 22 -10.65 -7.72 -13.92
N LEU A 23 -9.38 -8.01 -13.68
CA LEU A 23 -8.80 -7.97 -12.34
C LEU A 23 -8.94 -6.53 -11.82
N ALA A 24 -10.03 -6.25 -11.13
CA ALA A 24 -10.22 -5.02 -10.40
C ALA A 24 -9.18 -5.03 -9.27
N VAL A 25 -8.16 -4.19 -9.39
CA VAL A 25 -7.26 -3.91 -8.28
C VAL A 25 -8.03 -3.04 -7.30
N ASP A 26 -8.32 -3.59 -6.13
CA ASP A 26 -8.98 -2.82 -5.08
C ASP A 26 -8.13 -1.58 -4.71
N PRO A 27 -8.76 -0.43 -4.45
CA PRO A 27 -8.04 0.74 -3.98
C PRO A 27 -7.29 0.44 -2.67
N LEU A 28 -6.05 0.92 -2.57
CA LEU A 28 -5.28 0.81 -1.33
C LEU A 28 -6.01 1.50 -0.17
N SER A 29 -6.12 0.78 0.93
CA SER A 29 -6.73 1.21 2.19
C SER A 29 -5.64 1.48 3.22
N PHE A 30 -5.51 2.73 3.69
CA PHE A 30 -4.53 3.05 4.72
C PHE A 30 -4.68 2.15 5.95
N THR A 31 -5.91 1.91 6.39
CA THR A 31 -6.19 1.13 7.62
C THR A 31 -5.83 -0.34 7.47
N GLN A 32 -6.03 -0.93 6.29
CA GLN A 32 -5.83 -2.36 6.07
C GLN A 32 -4.44 -2.68 5.52
N ASP A 33 -3.88 -1.82 4.67
CA ASP A 33 -2.65 -2.12 3.93
C ASP A 33 -1.43 -1.41 4.52
N VAL A 34 -1.57 -0.16 5.02
CA VAL A 34 -0.43 0.68 5.42
C VAL A 34 -0.23 0.69 6.94
N ARG A 35 -1.31 0.91 7.70
CA ARG A 35 -1.27 1.04 9.15
C ARG A 35 -0.68 -0.19 9.87
N PRO A 36 -0.95 -1.45 9.45
CA PRO A 36 -0.33 -2.61 10.09
C PRO A 36 1.20 -2.61 9.96
N ILE A 37 1.72 -2.23 8.80
CA ILE A 37 3.16 -2.12 8.53
C ILE A 37 3.78 -1.06 9.46
N LEU A 38 3.19 0.14 9.50
CA LEU A 38 3.67 1.22 10.37
C LEU A 38 3.59 0.85 11.85
N SER A 39 2.53 0.14 12.27
CA SER A 39 2.37 -0.30 13.65
C SER A 39 3.42 -1.33 14.06
N GLN A 40 3.83 -2.19 13.15
CA GLN A 40 4.80 -3.24 13.42
C GLN A 40 6.23 -2.71 13.46
N HIS A 41 6.57 -1.78 12.55
CA HIS A 41 7.96 -1.39 12.32
C HIS A 41 8.30 0.03 12.78
N CYS A 42 7.32 0.94 12.89
CA CYS A 42 7.60 2.37 13.04
C CYS A 42 7.04 2.98 14.33
N PHE A 43 5.83 2.61 14.76
CA PHE A 43 5.14 3.28 15.87
C PHE A 43 5.79 3.08 17.25
N LYS A 44 6.70 2.11 17.38
CA LYS A 44 7.48 1.95 18.62
C LYS A 44 8.30 3.21 18.96
N CYS A 45 8.85 3.89 17.95
CA CYS A 45 9.66 5.10 18.14
C CYS A 45 9.00 6.36 17.54
N HIS A 46 8.05 6.21 16.61
CA HIS A 46 7.39 7.33 15.93
C HIS A 46 5.86 7.24 16.04
N GLY A 47 5.35 6.76 17.17
CA GLY A 47 3.94 6.55 17.44
C GLY A 47 3.46 7.26 18.72
N PRO A 48 2.33 6.83 19.30
CA PRO A 48 1.64 7.60 20.34
C PRO A 48 2.34 7.67 21.69
N ASP A 49 3.25 6.74 21.99
CA ASP A 49 3.96 6.71 23.27
C ASP A 49 5.03 7.80 23.32
N GLU A 50 4.84 8.79 24.20
CA GLU A 50 5.75 9.93 24.32
C GLU A 50 7.11 9.55 24.92
N LEU A 51 7.17 8.48 25.72
CA LEU A 51 8.39 8.09 26.43
C LEU A 51 9.42 7.46 25.50
N THR A 52 8.96 6.86 24.40
CA THR A 52 9.77 6.20 23.39
C THR A 52 9.83 7.00 22.08
N ARG A 53 9.14 8.15 22.02
CA ARG A 53 9.02 8.95 20.80
C ARG A 53 10.31 9.67 20.46
N GLU A 54 10.74 9.51 19.22
CA GLU A 54 11.95 10.09 18.66
C GLU A 54 11.66 11.07 17.52
N GLY A 55 12.51 12.09 17.41
CA GLY A 55 12.52 13.06 16.30
C GLY A 55 11.27 13.93 16.18
N GLY A 56 10.48 14.07 17.25
CA GLY A 56 9.26 14.89 17.25
C GLY A 56 8.19 14.37 16.28
N LEU A 57 8.28 13.10 15.86
CA LEU A 57 7.51 12.55 14.75
C LEU A 57 6.43 11.58 15.23
N ARG A 58 5.22 11.76 14.70
CA ARG A 58 4.06 10.87 14.87
C ARG A 58 3.57 10.41 13.50
N LEU A 59 3.93 9.19 13.11
CA LEU A 59 3.50 8.58 11.85
C LEU A 59 2.04 8.08 11.89
N ASP A 60 1.45 8.00 13.07
CA ASP A 60 0.04 7.68 13.26
C ASP A 60 -0.90 8.89 13.11
N LEU A 61 -0.33 10.11 13.01
CA LEU A 61 -1.08 11.35 12.83
C LEU A 61 -0.71 12.02 11.50
N TRP A 62 -1.71 12.31 10.67
CA TRP A 62 -1.51 12.96 9.37
C TRP A 62 -0.73 14.28 9.47
N GLU A 63 -1.13 15.16 10.39
CA GLU A 63 -0.51 16.48 10.55
C GLU A 63 0.97 16.38 10.88
N SER A 64 1.35 15.52 11.83
CA SER A 64 2.77 15.32 12.19
C SER A 64 3.56 14.64 11.08
N ALA A 65 2.98 13.67 10.37
CA ALA A 65 3.67 12.99 9.28
C ALA A 65 3.92 13.89 8.06
N THR A 66 3.11 14.96 7.88
CA THR A 66 3.15 15.85 6.71
C THR A 66 3.70 17.25 7.00
N THR A 67 4.21 17.48 8.21
CA THR A 67 4.89 18.72 8.61
C THR A 67 6.35 18.44 8.96
N PRO A 68 7.21 19.49 9.03
CA PRO A 68 8.61 19.30 9.42
C PRO A 68 8.72 18.70 10.84
N ALA A 69 9.49 17.62 10.95
CA ALA A 69 9.90 17.02 12.22
C ALA A 69 11.10 17.76 12.82
N ASP A 70 11.66 17.28 13.94
CA ASP A 70 12.83 17.91 14.59
C ASP A 70 14.06 17.97 13.65
N SER A 71 14.13 17.09 12.66
CA SER A 71 15.16 17.10 11.61
C SER A 71 15.02 18.25 10.60
N GLY A 72 13.92 19.02 10.66
CA GLY A 72 13.55 20.02 9.66
C GLY A 72 13.03 19.44 8.34
N ARG A 73 12.86 18.11 8.26
CA ARG A 73 12.37 17.40 7.06
C ARG A 73 10.96 16.88 7.28
N ILE A 74 10.21 16.77 6.18
CA ILE A 74 8.85 16.21 6.18
C ILE A 74 8.94 14.69 5.95
N ALA A 75 8.33 13.91 6.84
CA ALA A 75 8.36 12.45 6.75
C ALA A 75 7.63 11.93 5.51
N ILE A 76 6.45 12.45 5.22
CA ILE A 76 5.60 12.07 4.09
C ILE A 76 5.18 13.33 3.33
N VAL A 77 5.59 13.43 2.07
CA VAL A 77 5.11 14.47 1.14
C VAL A 77 4.03 13.83 0.25
N PRO A 78 2.74 14.18 0.41
CA PRO A 78 1.67 13.57 -0.36
C PRO A 78 1.87 13.70 -1.87
N GLY A 79 1.80 12.58 -2.59
CA GLY A 79 2.01 12.54 -4.04
C GLY A 79 3.47 12.62 -4.50
N ALA A 80 4.44 12.83 -3.61
CA ALA A 80 5.85 12.95 -3.93
C ALA A 80 6.73 12.04 -3.05
N THR A 81 6.67 10.72 -3.32
CA THR A 81 7.44 9.72 -2.55
C THR A 81 8.95 10.01 -2.55
N ALA A 82 9.51 10.51 -3.66
CA ALA A 82 10.94 10.84 -3.75
C ALA A 82 11.37 11.99 -2.84
N GLU A 83 10.45 12.88 -2.45
CA GLU A 83 10.72 13.99 -1.53
C GLU A 83 10.44 13.63 -0.07
N SER A 84 9.84 12.47 0.18
CA SER A 84 9.47 11.99 1.51
C SER A 84 10.68 11.44 2.26
N GLU A 85 10.98 12.00 3.42
CA GLU A 85 12.11 11.55 4.25
C GLU A 85 11.95 10.08 4.70
N LEU A 86 10.72 9.63 4.95
CA LEU A 86 10.43 8.23 5.26
C LEU A 86 10.93 7.30 4.13
N ALA A 87 10.61 7.64 2.88
CA ALA A 87 11.01 6.83 1.74
C ALA A 87 12.53 6.78 1.53
N ARG A 88 13.23 7.84 1.90
CA ARG A 88 14.69 7.89 1.89
C ARG A 88 15.28 7.02 2.99
N ARG A 89 14.80 7.15 4.23
CA ARG A 89 15.34 6.45 5.40
C ARG A 89 15.14 4.94 5.37
N ILE A 90 14.04 4.44 4.79
CA ILE A 90 13.86 2.99 4.64
C ILE A 90 14.81 2.36 3.60
N ARG A 91 15.52 3.18 2.82
CA ARG A 91 16.51 2.75 1.81
C ARG A 91 17.92 3.27 2.10
N ALA A 92 18.10 3.94 3.23
CA ALA A 92 19.38 4.52 3.61
C ALA A 92 20.33 3.42 4.12
N ASP A 93 21.60 3.77 4.23
CA ASP A 93 22.61 2.91 4.83
C ASP A 93 22.88 3.33 6.29
N GLU A 94 23.40 2.39 7.08
CA GLU A 94 23.94 2.60 8.43
C GLU A 94 23.03 3.40 9.38
N ASP A 95 23.49 4.55 9.85
CA ASP A 95 22.92 5.32 10.96
C ASP A 95 21.63 6.05 10.60
N GLU A 96 21.35 6.21 9.31
CA GLU A 96 20.14 6.88 8.83
C GLU A 96 19.01 5.91 8.48
N LEU A 97 19.32 4.61 8.45
CA LEU A 97 18.35 3.55 8.14
C LEU A 97 17.27 3.48 9.23
N MET A 98 16.02 3.41 8.79
CA MET A 98 14.86 3.22 9.67
C MET A 98 14.06 1.98 9.24
N PRO A 99 13.67 1.09 10.18
CA PRO A 99 14.04 1.10 11.59
C PRO A 99 15.55 0.93 11.81
N PRO A 100 16.12 1.47 12.91
CA PRO A 100 17.56 1.36 13.13
C PRO A 100 17.93 -0.11 13.40
N PRO A 101 19.13 -0.59 12.99
CA PRO A 101 19.54 -1.98 13.20
C PRO A 101 19.48 -2.44 14.68
N SER A 102 19.68 -1.51 15.62
CA SER A 102 19.59 -1.74 17.06
C SER A 102 18.17 -1.99 17.58
N SER A 103 17.14 -1.68 16.79
CA SER A 103 15.73 -1.84 17.19
C SER A 103 15.26 -3.30 17.15
N ASN A 104 16.02 -4.20 16.52
CA ASN A 104 15.61 -5.57 16.17
C ASN A 104 14.30 -5.63 15.36
N LEU A 105 13.96 -4.57 14.63
CA LEU A 105 12.87 -4.52 13.67
C LEU A 105 13.46 -4.56 12.25
N SER A 106 12.82 -5.27 11.33
CA SER A 106 13.18 -5.31 9.90
C SER A 106 11.96 -4.96 9.07
N LEU A 107 12.16 -4.31 7.92
CA LEU A 107 11.13 -4.07 6.91
C LEU A 107 11.01 -5.23 5.93
#